data_AF-A0A9W6ZZ33-F1
#
_entry.id   AF-A0A9W6ZZ33-F1
#
_cell.length_a   1.000
_cell.length_b   1.000
_cell.length_c   1.000
_cell.angle_alpha   90.00
_cell.angle_beta   90.00
_cell.angle_gamma   90.00
#
_symmetry.space_group_name_H-M   'P 1'
#
loop_
_entity.id
_entity.type
_entity.pdbx_description
1 polymer ?
#
loop_
_entity_poly.entity_id
_entity_poly.type
_entity_poly.pdbx_seq_one_letter_code
_entity_poly.pdbx_strand_id
1 'polypeptide(L)'
;MPAYYERRGFDDVQIGEWEGTNSSDDDSVGSMNDSFNLLSGVPQRLVTYTMPKTALLKSQKVNEVQRLTRFGDKGFVLEATISTPNAPYGRDFEADVMYIVYRGVGGDGDDDVV
;
A
#
# COMPACT_ATOMS: atom_id res chain seq x y z
N MET A 1 -0.39 -3.52 -18.80
CA MET A 1 -0.91 -2.62 -17.75
C MET A 1 -1.88 -3.41 -16.86
N PRO A 2 -1.82 -3.32 -15.53
CA PRO A 2 -2.72 -4.11 -14.67
C PRO A 2 -4.18 -3.65 -14.75
N ALA A 3 -5.12 -4.61 -14.73
CA ALA A 3 -6.55 -4.38 -14.93
C ALA A 3 -7.20 -3.41 -13.93
N TYR A 4 -6.64 -3.28 -12.72
CA TYR A 4 -7.12 -2.31 -11.74
C TYR A 4 -7.00 -0.87 -12.24
N TYR A 5 -5.83 -0.50 -12.76
CA TYR A 5 -5.54 0.85 -13.22
C TYR A 5 -6.30 1.19 -14.50
N GLU A 6 -6.42 0.22 -15.41
CA GLU A 6 -7.20 0.35 -16.65
C GLU A 6 -8.68 0.64 -16.35
N ARG A 7 -9.32 -0.12 -15.45
CA ARG A 7 -10.73 0.11 -15.08
C ARG A 7 -10.98 1.48 -14.46
N ARG A 8 -9.96 2.09 -13.86
CA ARG A 8 -10.03 3.44 -13.27
C ARG A 8 -9.71 4.54 -14.26
N GLY A 9 -9.33 4.19 -15.49
CA GLY A 9 -8.92 5.15 -16.53
C GLY A 9 -7.64 5.88 -16.17
N PHE A 10 -6.73 5.23 -15.45
CA PHE A 10 -5.42 5.81 -15.15
C PHE A 10 -4.49 5.60 -16.33
N ASP A 11 -3.60 6.56 -16.59
CA ASP A 11 -2.62 6.52 -17.67
C ASP A 11 -1.19 6.53 -17.10
N ASP A 12 -0.19 6.32 -17.97
CA ASP A 12 1.25 6.40 -17.64
C ASP A 12 1.68 5.59 -16.40
N VAL A 13 1.05 4.44 -16.19
CA VAL A 13 1.31 3.63 -14.99
C VAL A 13 2.71 3.03 -15.03
N GLN A 14 3.52 3.38 -14.03
CA GLN A 14 4.83 2.79 -13.77
C GLN A 14 4.83 2.17 -12.38
N ILE A 15 5.17 0.89 -12.30
CA ILE A 15 5.25 0.14 -11.04
C ILE A 15 6.72 -0.23 -10.85
N GLY A 16 7.33 0.31 -9.80
CA GLY A 16 8.68 -0.06 -9.39
C GLY A 16 8.73 -1.48 -8.82
N GLU A 17 9.95 -2.03 -8.83
CA GLU A 17 10.26 -3.26 -8.12
C GLU A 17 10.25 -3.03 -6.61
N TRP A 18 10.08 -4.13 -5.87
CA TRP A 18 10.24 -4.09 -4.42
C TRP A 18 11.72 -3.99 -4.06
N GLU A 19 12.07 -2.97 -3.28
CA GLU A 19 13.40 -2.72 -2.74
C GLU A 19 13.38 -2.92 -1.21
N GLY A 20 14.32 -3.69 -0.66
CA GLY A 20 14.38 -4.02 0.78
C GLY A 20 14.25 -5.52 1.05
N THR A 21 14.69 -5.97 2.22
CA THR A 21 14.66 -7.39 2.61
C THR A 21 13.86 -7.56 3.89
N ASN A 22 12.75 -8.29 3.82
CA ASN A 22 12.08 -8.84 5.00
C ASN A 22 13.08 -9.76 5.73
N SER A 23 13.83 -9.22 6.69
CA SER A 23 14.56 -10.05 7.64
C SER A 23 13.51 -10.80 8.44
N SER A 24 13.49 -12.13 8.32
CA SER A 24 12.58 -13.02 9.03
C SER A 24 12.79 -13.03 10.55
N ASP A 25 13.84 -12.37 11.03
CA ASP A 25 14.33 -12.51 12.40
C ASP A 25 13.88 -11.35 13.30
N ASP A 26 13.06 -10.43 12.78
CA ASP A 26 12.53 -9.30 13.54
C ASP A 26 11.03 -9.48 13.81
N ASP A 27 10.72 -10.29 14.83
CA ASP A 27 9.38 -10.45 15.40
C ASP A 27 8.92 -9.20 16.20
N SER A 28 9.63 -8.07 16.09
CA SER A 28 9.19 -6.84 16.73
C SER A 28 7.97 -6.29 15.98
N VAL A 29 6.81 -6.40 16.62
CA VAL A 29 5.70 -5.48 16.36
C VAL A 29 6.23 -4.11 16.78
N GLY A 30 6.87 -3.41 15.85
CA GLY A 30 7.36 -2.06 16.04
C GLY A 30 6.25 -1.23 16.68
N SER A 31 6.53 -0.74 17.88
CA SER A 31 5.66 0.17 18.61
C SER A 31 5.12 1.22 17.65
N MET A 32 3.80 1.44 17.62
CA MET A 32 3.14 2.46 16.77
C MET A 32 3.73 3.88 16.92
N ASN A 33 4.63 4.10 17.87
CA ASN A 33 5.30 5.37 18.15
C ASN A 33 6.70 5.52 17.49
N ASP A 34 7.26 4.50 16.84
CA ASP A 34 8.61 4.56 16.23
C ASP A 34 8.59 5.00 14.75
N SER A 35 7.68 5.92 14.42
CA SER A 35 7.10 6.09 13.08
C SER A 35 8.00 6.69 12.00
N PHE A 36 9.29 6.95 12.20
CA PHE A 36 10.07 7.66 11.18
C PHE A 36 11.52 7.20 10.91
N ASN A 37 12.09 6.24 11.64
CA ASN A 37 13.51 5.87 11.44
C ASN A 37 13.86 4.36 11.47
N LEU A 38 12.89 3.45 11.33
CA LEU A 38 13.11 1.98 11.39
C LEU A 38 13.03 1.26 10.03
N LEU A 39 13.25 1.96 8.90
CA LEU A 39 12.96 1.45 7.55
C LEU A 39 14.12 0.73 6.83
N SER A 40 15.25 0.45 7.49
CA SER A 40 16.31 -0.35 6.88
C SER A 40 15.94 -1.84 6.89
N GLY A 41 15.02 -2.24 6.01
CA GLY A 41 14.62 -3.64 5.84
C GLY A 41 13.24 -3.83 5.24
N VAL A 42 12.27 -2.96 5.53
CA VAL A 42 10.89 -3.13 5.05
C VAL A 42 10.85 -2.98 3.51
N PRO A 43 10.39 -3.99 2.75
CA PRO A 43 10.23 -3.88 1.31
C PRO A 43 9.32 -2.71 0.96
N GLN A 44 9.82 -1.83 0.10
CA GLN A 44 9.06 -0.71 -0.44
C GLN A 44 9.10 -0.70 -1.95
N ARG A 45 8.12 -0.06 -2.58
CA ARG A 45 8.18 0.29 -4.00
C ARG A 45 7.47 1.61 -4.27
N LEU A 46 7.87 2.26 -5.36
CA LEU A 46 7.18 3.43 -5.89
C LEU A 46 6.26 3.03 -7.02
N VAL A 47 5.01 3.47 -6.96
CA VAL A 47 4.05 3.40 -8.06
C VAL A 47 3.73 4.82 -8.49
N THR A 48 3.75 5.09 -9.80
CA THR A 48 3.31 6.37 -10.35
C THR A 48 2.27 6.14 -11.43
N TYR A 49 1.31 7.05 -11.51
CA TYR A 49 0.24 7.01 -12.51
C TYR A 49 -0.37 8.38 -12.69
N THR A 50 -1.08 8.56 -13.79
CA THR A 50 -1.83 9.77 -14.12
C THR A 50 -3.32 9.49 -13.93
N MET A 51 -3.97 10.22 -13.01
CA MET A 51 -5.42 10.16 -12.86
C MET A 51 -6.13 10.94 -13.97
N PRO A 52 -7.32 10.49 -14.41
CA PRO A 52 -8.09 11.19 -15.43
C PRO A 52 -8.58 12.54 -14.90
N LYS A 53 -8.88 13.48 -15.81
CA LYS A 53 -9.52 14.73 -15.44
C LYS A 53 -10.91 14.47 -14.85
N THR A 54 -11.28 15.25 -13.84
CA THR A 54 -12.63 15.29 -13.28
C THR A 54 -13.28 16.64 -13.60
N ALA A 55 -14.53 16.84 -13.19
CA ALA A 55 -15.19 18.14 -13.31
C ALA A 55 -14.47 19.24 -12.51
N LEU A 56 -13.75 18.88 -11.44
CA LEU A 56 -13.10 19.81 -10.51
C LEU A 56 -11.60 19.96 -10.76
N LEU A 57 -10.93 18.90 -11.20
CA LEU A 57 -9.48 18.85 -11.33
C LEU A 57 -9.08 18.41 -12.73
N LYS A 58 -8.04 19.05 -13.28
CA LYS A 58 -7.33 18.51 -14.45
C LYS A 58 -6.68 17.17 -14.10
N SER A 59 -6.27 16.43 -15.11
CA SER A 59 -5.47 15.21 -14.93
C SER A 59 -4.25 15.49 -14.05
N GLN A 60 -3.98 14.58 -13.10
CA GLN A 60 -2.94 14.75 -12.08
C GLN A 60 -2.00 13.55 -12.08
N LYS A 61 -0.70 13.82 -11.98
CA LYS A 61 0.29 12.80 -11.65
C LYS A 61 0.19 12.47 -10.16
N VAL A 62 0.23 11.18 -9.87
CA VAL A 62 0.20 10.60 -8.52
C VAL A 62 1.51 9.88 -8.27
N ASN A 63 2.02 10.03 -7.05
CA ASN A 63 3.08 9.18 -6.52
C ASN A 63 2.51 8.39 -5.34
N GLU A 64 2.69 7.09 -5.36
CA GLU A 64 2.22 6.18 -4.32
C GLU A 64 3.41 5.34 -3.83
N VAL A 65 3.82 5.56 -2.59
CA VAL A 65 4.87 4.78 -1.93
C VAL A 65 4.19 3.65 -1.16
N GLN A 66 4.49 2.42 -1.54
CA GLN A 66 3.95 1.23 -0.91
C GLN A 66 5.01 0.58 -0.03
N ARG A 67 4.66 0.25 1.22
CA ARG A 67 5.50 -0.49 2.17
C ARG A 67 4.79 -1.77 2.59
N LEU A 68 5.49 -2.89 2.54
CA LEU A 68 4.94 -4.20 2.83
C LEU A 68 5.52 -4.75 4.14
N THR A 69 4.68 -4.84 5.16
CA THR A 69 5.04 -5.38 6.48
C THR A 69 4.39 -6.74 6.66
N ARG A 70 5.19 -7.77 6.97
CA ARG A 70 4.65 -9.09 7.34
C ARG A 70 4.02 -9.00 8.72
N PHE A 71 2.82 -9.57 8.87
CA PHE A 71 2.14 -9.65 10.17
C PHE A 71 2.10 -11.12 10.62
N GLY A 72 3.22 -11.57 11.19
CA GLY A 72 3.45 -12.95 11.60
C GLY A 72 3.19 -13.96 10.48
N ASP A 73 2.60 -15.10 10.81
CA ASP A 73 2.28 -16.17 9.84
C ASP A 73 0.88 -16.06 9.22
N LYS A 74 0.10 -15.08 9.66
CA LYS A 74 -1.36 -15.03 9.42
C LYS A 74 -1.76 -13.97 8.40
N GLY A 75 -0.86 -13.06 8.03
CA GLY A 75 -1.20 -11.99 7.11
C GLY A 75 -0.06 -11.05 6.78
N PHE A 76 -0.42 -10.01 6.03
CA PHE A 76 0.47 -8.92 5.63
C PHE A 76 -0.30 -7.60 5.66
N VAL A 77 0.43 -6.54 5.97
CA VAL A 77 -0.04 -5.16 5.94
C VAL A 77 0.69 -4.45 4.80
N LEU A 78 -0.08 -3.79 3.93
CA LEU A 78 0.44 -2.91 2.90
C LEU A 78 0.03 -1.48 3.25
N GLU A 79 1.00 -0.64 3.55
CA GLU A 79 0.80 0.79 3.77
C GLU A 79 1.10 1.52 2.46
N ALA A 80 0.17 2.36 1.99
CA ALA A 80 0.31 3.16 0.80
C ALA A 80 0.15 4.64 1.14
N THR A 81 1.24 5.41 1.03
CA THR A 81 1.22 6.86 1.16
C THR A 81 1.15 7.47 -0.23
N ILE A 82 0.11 8.27 -0.47
CA ILE A 82 -0.26 8.79 -1.79
C ILE A 82 -0.13 10.32 -1.79
N SER A 83 0.64 10.86 -2.72
CA SER A 83 0.80 12.30 -2.92
C SER A 83 0.42 12.74 -4.34
N THR A 84 -0.22 13.91 -4.42
CA THR A 84 -0.66 14.55 -5.67
C THR A 84 -0.16 15.99 -5.74
N PRO A 85 1.15 16.23 -5.89
CA PRO A 85 1.77 17.55 -5.66
C PRO A 85 1.32 18.64 -6.65
N ASN A 86 0.70 18.26 -7.77
CA ASN A 86 0.21 19.16 -8.80
C ASN A 86 -1.28 19.53 -8.63
N ALA A 87 -1.98 18.89 -7.68
CA ALA A 87 -3.35 19.26 -7.34
C ALA A 87 -3.35 20.56 -6.50
N PRO A 88 -4.46 21.31 -6.48
CA PRO A 88 -4.65 22.38 -5.52
C PRO A 88 -4.43 21.86 -4.09
N TYR A 89 -3.58 22.55 -3.33
CA TYR A 89 -3.17 22.16 -1.97
C TYR A 89 -2.46 20.80 -1.89
N GLY A 90 -2.03 20.22 -3.00
CA GLY A 90 -1.43 18.88 -3.05
C GLY A 90 -0.05 18.76 -2.38
N ARG A 91 0.50 19.87 -1.86
CA ARG A 91 1.68 19.90 -1.00
C ARG A 91 1.35 20.00 0.49
N ASP A 92 0.09 20.30 0.81
CA ASP A 92 -0.39 20.51 2.18
C ASP A 92 -1.02 19.25 2.77
N PHE A 93 -1.30 18.24 1.94
CA PHE A 93 -1.85 16.96 2.37
C PHE A 93 -1.32 15.80 1.55
N GLU A 94 -1.31 14.64 2.17
CA GLU A 94 -1.13 13.32 1.56
C GLU A 94 -2.26 12.40 2.06
N ALA A 95 -2.44 11.25 1.40
CA ALA A 95 -3.39 10.25 1.84
C ALA A 95 -2.66 8.95 2.20
N ASP A 96 -2.85 8.48 3.43
CA ASP A 96 -2.37 7.19 3.88
C ASP A 96 -3.49 6.16 3.82
N VAL A 97 -3.23 5.04 3.14
CA VAL A 97 -4.17 3.92 3.00
C VAL A 97 -3.49 2.65 3.49
N MET A 98 -4.09 2.00 4.47
CA MET A 98 -3.60 0.73 5.00
C MET A 98 -4.49 -0.42 4.53
N TYR A 99 -3.89 -1.38 3.84
CA TYR A 99 -4.54 -2.64 3.48
C TYR A 99 -4.05 -3.73 4.42
N ILE A 100 -4.97 -4.33 5.17
CA ILE A 100 -4.68 -5.45 6.05
C ILE A 100 -5.26 -6.70 5.42
N VAL A 101 -4.40 -7.68 5.12
CA VAL A 101 -4.80 -8.93 4.49
C VAL A 101 -4.51 -10.07 5.47
N TYR A 102 -5.57 -10.76 5.88
CA TYR A 102 -5.49 -11.96 6.70
C TYR A 102 -5.85 -13.19 5.89
N ARG A 103 -5.21 -14.32 6.22
CA ARG A 103 -5.69 -15.63 5.75
C ARG A 103 -7.04 -15.90 6.40
N GLY A 104 -8.09 -16.01 5.57
CA GLY A 104 -9.40 -16.44 6.05
C GLY A 104 -9.29 -17.82 6.71
N VAL A 105 -9.96 -18.00 7.85
CA VAL A 105 -10.11 -19.32 8.46
C VAL A 105 -11.01 -20.11 7.50
N GLY A 106 -10.44 -21.09 6.79
CA GLY A 106 -11.26 -22.07 6.11
C GLY A 106 -12.08 -22.75 7.20
N GLY A 107 -13.40 -22.67 7.10
CA GLY A 107 -14.26 -23.62 7.79
C GLY A 107 -13.97 -24.98 7.17
N ASP A 108 -12.96 -25.67 7.71
CA ASP A 108 -12.98 -27.12 7.68
C ASP A 108 -14.21 -27.50 8.49
N GLY A 109 -15.20 -28.03 7.78
CA GLY A 109 -16.43 -28.50 8.37
C GLY A 109 -16.11 -29.60 9.37
N ASP A 110 -16.18 -29.26 10.64
CA ASP A 110 -16.56 -30.21 11.66
C ASP A 110 -17.97 -29.83 12.08
N ASP A 111 -18.89 -30.65 11.60
CA ASP A 111 -20.11 -30.99 12.31
C ASP A 111 -19.74 -31.31 13.77
N ASP A 112 -19.87 -30.34 14.66
CA ASP A 112 -19.95 -30.63 16.09
C ASP A 112 -21.23 -30.03 16.67
N VAL A 113 -22.21 -30.92 16.72
CA VAL A 113 -23.45 -30.85 17.47
C VAL A 113 -23.13 -30.64 18.95
N VAL A 114 -23.60 -29.54 19.54
CA VAL A 114 -24.37 -29.57 20.82
C VAL A 114 -25.37 -28.43 20.86
#